data_AF-A0A1E3YUV2-F1
#
_entry.id   AF-A0A1E3YUV2-F1
#
_cell.length_a   1.000
_cell.length_b   1.000
_cell.length_c   1.000
_cell.angle_alpha   90.00
_cell.angle_beta   90.00
_cell.angle_gamma   90.00
#
_symmetry.space_group_name_H-M   'P 1'
#
loop_
_entity.id
_entity.type
_entity.pdbx_description
1 polymer ?
#
loop_
_entity_poly.entity_id
_entity_poly.type
_entity_poly.pdbx_seq_one_letter_code
_entity_poly.pdbx_strand_id
1 'polypeptide(L)'
;MPILNVSEELASFIEKVNRQGAGYVFFQDKLGGEISVIGTHRSPEMSFDVTIVEIKPDGDGGFMVSRYGILELQTMDYHGTYKHAVSNLRDGLRLHEETFPEALRTNLSRWSGQEVEGPNIANVFKRTFYQMLLKFRLAGEGSAAAGTVLAIPQSVWDSWQPFLGAPELEDEAPGVKRLRVEPSTPPEQPLNAYVCVFDLEATNEAAVSPVQIKHFIRISPERLTRHAFTEVPEHILYAIQTEDSVLATIKQRLGKWWPAFQVRGSKRSRRRTENPKT
;
A
#
# COMPACT_ATOMS: atom_id res chain seq x y z
N MET A 1 9.73 3.52 -28.18
CA MET A 1 8.70 3.62 -29.25
C MET A 1 7.50 2.80 -28.83
N PRO A 2 6.26 3.29 -29.00
CA PRO A 2 5.05 2.49 -28.73
C PRO A 2 5.05 1.20 -29.57
N ILE A 3 4.71 0.06 -28.97
CA ILE A 3 4.77 -1.25 -29.63
C ILE A 3 3.85 -1.33 -30.87
N LEU A 4 2.71 -0.63 -30.83
CA LEU A 4 1.76 -0.58 -31.93
C LEU A 4 2.19 0.31 -33.10
N ASN A 5 3.30 1.05 -32.98
CA ASN A 5 3.91 1.72 -34.13
C ASN A 5 4.69 0.73 -35.01
N VAL A 6 4.93 -0.50 -34.53
CA VAL A 6 5.51 -1.57 -35.33
C VAL A 6 4.39 -2.25 -36.11
N SER A 7 4.43 -2.16 -37.45
CA SER A 7 3.34 -2.60 -38.32
C SER A 7 2.97 -4.08 -38.14
N GLU A 8 3.96 -4.95 -37.91
CA GLU A 8 3.74 -6.37 -37.68
C GLU A 8 3.00 -6.63 -36.36
N GLU A 9 3.35 -5.92 -35.29
CA GLU A 9 2.69 -6.03 -33.99
C GLU A 9 1.25 -5.52 -34.04
N LEU A 10 1.01 -4.41 -34.74
CA LEU A 10 -0.32 -3.87 -34.95
C LEU A 10 -1.20 -4.86 -35.75
N ALA A 11 -0.67 -5.43 -36.83
CA ALA A 11 -1.39 -6.42 -37.63
C ALA A 11 -1.72 -7.68 -36.80
N SER A 12 -0.75 -8.17 -36.02
CA SER A 12 -0.96 -9.32 -35.11
C SER A 12 -2.02 -9.01 -34.04
N PHE A 13 -2.00 -7.81 -33.47
CA PHE A 13 -3.00 -7.37 -32.50
C PHE A 13 -4.40 -7.30 -33.12
N ILE A 14 -4.54 -6.66 -34.30
CA ILE A 14 -5.80 -6.56 -35.05
C ILE A 14 -6.39 -7.95 -35.32
N GLU A 15 -5.57 -8.89 -35.80
CA GLU A 15 -6.02 -10.26 -36.06
C GLU A 15 -6.52 -10.95 -34.78
N LYS A 16 -5.80 -10.80 -33.67
CA LYS A 16 -6.19 -11.37 -32.37
C LYS A 16 -7.51 -10.78 -31.87
N VAL A 17 -7.69 -9.46 -31.96
CA VAL A 17 -8.93 -8.78 -31.54
C VAL A 17 -10.11 -9.29 -32.35
N ASN A 18 -9.98 -9.35 -33.68
CA ASN A 18 -11.05 -9.83 -34.55
C ASN A 18 -11.40 -11.30 -34.29
N ARG A 19 -10.40 -12.13 -33.96
CA ARG A 19 -10.62 -13.56 -33.66
C ARG A 19 -11.20 -13.81 -32.28
N GLN A 20 -10.76 -13.07 -31.26
CA GLN A 20 -11.14 -13.29 -29.85
C GLN A 20 -12.32 -12.42 -29.40
N GLY A 21 -12.72 -11.44 -30.22
CA GLY A 21 -13.79 -10.50 -29.92
C GLY A 21 -13.37 -9.34 -29.01
N ALA A 22 -12.17 -9.38 -28.43
CA ALA A 22 -11.57 -8.31 -27.66
C ALA A 22 -10.04 -8.43 -27.63
N GLY A 23 -9.36 -7.31 -27.44
CA GLY A 23 -7.94 -7.26 -27.07
C GLY A 23 -7.68 -6.14 -26.08
N TYR A 24 -6.53 -6.20 -25.42
CA TYR A 24 -6.19 -5.27 -24.35
C TYR A 24 -4.86 -4.58 -24.64
N VAL A 25 -4.84 -3.27 -24.42
CA VAL A 25 -3.63 -2.44 -24.43
C VAL A 25 -3.54 -1.73 -23.10
N PHE A 26 -2.34 -1.32 -22.69
CA PHE A 26 -2.19 -0.53 -21.48
C PHE A 26 -1.36 0.73 -21.72
N PHE A 27 -1.66 1.73 -20.90
CA PHE A 27 -0.98 3.02 -20.84
C PHE A 27 -0.30 3.13 -19.48
N GLN A 28 0.98 3.51 -19.46
CA GLN A 28 1.79 3.72 -18.26
C GLN A 28 2.82 4.83 -18.57
N ASP A 29 3.30 5.58 -17.56
CA ASP A 29 4.23 6.72 -17.74
C ASP A 29 5.34 6.49 -18.79
N LYS A 30 6.09 5.39 -18.68
CA LYS A 30 7.18 5.06 -19.61
C LYS A 30 6.71 4.35 -20.88
N LEU A 31 5.46 3.91 -20.93
CA LEU A 31 4.87 3.09 -21.99
C LEU A 31 3.51 3.68 -22.42
N GLY A 32 3.56 4.73 -23.24
CA GLY A 32 2.36 5.37 -23.82
C GLY A 32 1.84 6.58 -23.06
N GLY A 33 2.41 6.87 -21.88
CA GLY A 33 1.99 7.98 -21.01
C GLY A 33 0.80 7.59 -20.13
N GLU A 34 0.68 8.24 -18.97
CA GLU A 34 -0.47 8.04 -18.09
C GLU A 34 -1.73 8.73 -18.65
N ILE A 35 -2.89 8.17 -18.30
CA ILE A 35 -4.19 8.78 -18.58
C ILE A 35 -4.67 9.50 -17.32
N SER A 36 -5.15 10.73 -17.48
CA SER A 36 -5.72 11.52 -16.39
C SER A 36 -7.16 11.94 -16.66
N VAL A 37 -7.90 12.12 -15.56
CA VAL A 37 -9.21 12.78 -15.53
C VAL A 37 -8.98 14.22 -15.11
N ILE A 38 -9.39 15.16 -15.98
CA ILE A 38 -9.22 16.59 -15.75
C ILE A 38 -10.00 17.02 -14.50
N GLY A 39 -9.36 17.82 -13.66
CA GLY A 39 -9.97 18.39 -12.47
C GLY A 39 -11.09 19.38 -12.81
N THR A 40 -12.05 19.51 -11.89
CA THR A 40 -13.12 20.51 -11.95
C THR A 40 -13.14 21.33 -10.67
N HIS A 41 -14.04 22.30 -10.54
CA HIS A 41 -14.26 23.00 -9.27
C HIS A 41 -14.78 22.10 -8.14
N ARG A 42 -15.24 20.88 -8.46
CA ARG A 42 -15.82 19.91 -7.52
C ARG A 42 -15.03 18.61 -7.43
N SER A 43 -13.97 18.43 -8.22
CA SER A 43 -13.18 17.20 -8.24
C SER A 43 -11.72 17.51 -8.54
N PRO A 44 -10.76 16.90 -7.84
CA PRO A 44 -9.35 17.05 -8.20
C PRO A 44 -9.07 16.40 -9.56
N GLU A 45 -7.98 16.84 -10.20
CA GLU A 45 -7.37 16.06 -11.28
C GLU A 45 -6.85 14.73 -10.72
N MET A 46 -6.97 13.65 -11.50
CA MET A 46 -6.50 12.32 -11.11
C MET A 46 -5.79 11.65 -12.28
N SER A 47 -4.56 11.19 -12.07
CA SER A 47 -3.86 10.32 -13.02
C SER A 47 -3.94 8.86 -12.57
N PHE A 48 -3.87 7.94 -13.52
CA PHE A 48 -3.81 6.50 -13.29
C PHE A 48 -2.45 5.95 -13.70
N ASP A 49 -1.76 5.26 -12.79
CA ASP A 49 -0.43 4.70 -13.04
C ASP A 49 -0.45 3.75 -14.24
N VAL A 50 -1.43 2.86 -14.28
CA VAL A 50 -1.68 1.96 -15.41
C VAL A 50 -3.16 1.97 -15.77
N THR A 51 -3.46 2.33 -17.02
CA THR A 51 -4.81 2.22 -17.58
C THR A 51 -4.84 1.09 -18.61
N ILE A 52 -5.63 0.06 -18.35
CA ILE A 52 -5.86 -1.06 -19.26
C ILE A 52 -7.10 -0.77 -20.07
N VAL A 53 -7.05 -0.88 -21.40
CA VAL A 53 -8.15 -0.53 -22.29
C VAL A 53 -8.61 -1.77 -23.04
N GLU A 54 -9.91 -2.07 -22.97
CA GLU A 54 -10.54 -3.13 -23.74
C GLU A 54 -10.93 -2.57 -25.13
N ILE A 55 -10.34 -3.16 -26.17
CA ILE A 55 -10.59 -2.84 -27.57
C ILE A 55 -11.44 -3.95 -28.18
N LYS A 56 -12.54 -3.58 -28.85
CA LYS A 56 -13.45 -4.50 -29.54
C LYS A 56 -13.70 -4.06 -30.98
N PRO A 57 -13.98 -4.99 -31.91
CA PRO A 57 -14.49 -4.62 -33.23
C PRO A 57 -15.82 -3.87 -33.10
N ASP A 58 -16.03 -2.81 -33.87
CA ASP A 58 -17.28 -2.03 -33.85
C ASP A 58 -18.37 -2.60 -34.79
N GLY A 59 -18.00 -3.55 -35.66
CA GLY A 59 -18.88 -4.18 -36.64
C GLY A 59 -18.83 -3.54 -38.05
N ASP A 60 -18.30 -2.32 -38.18
CA ASP A 60 -18.20 -1.57 -39.43
C ASP A 60 -16.76 -1.55 -40.00
N GLY A 61 -15.94 -2.51 -39.56
CA GLY A 61 -14.53 -2.62 -39.93
C GLY A 61 -13.58 -1.74 -39.12
N GLY A 62 -14.08 -1.06 -38.08
CA GLY A 62 -13.29 -0.29 -37.12
C GLY A 62 -13.19 -0.98 -35.75
N PHE A 63 -12.72 -0.19 -34.77
CA PHE A 63 -12.56 -0.63 -33.39
C PHE A 63 -13.10 0.42 -32.43
N MET A 64 -13.68 -0.04 -31.33
CA MET A 64 -14.14 0.79 -30.24
C MET A 64 -13.43 0.45 -28.93
N VAL A 65 -13.32 1.46 -28.06
CA VAL A 65 -12.98 1.25 -26.65
C VAL A 65 -14.27 0.94 -25.90
N SER A 66 -14.40 -0.28 -25.38
CA SER A 66 -15.62 -0.69 -24.68
C SER A 66 -15.58 -0.40 -23.18
N ARG A 67 -14.44 -0.69 -22.53
CA ARG A 67 -14.24 -0.53 -21.08
C ARG A 67 -12.77 -0.25 -20.79
N TYR A 68 -12.48 0.18 -19.57
CA TYR A 68 -11.10 0.32 -19.09
C TYR A 68 -10.93 -0.21 -17.66
N GLY A 69 -9.76 -0.73 -17.31
CA GLY A 69 -9.36 -1.09 -15.96
C GLY A 69 -8.29 -0.13 -15.45
N ILE A 70 -8.25 0.05 -14.14
CA ILE A 70 -7.23 0.87 -13.48
C ILE A 70 -6.36 -0.05 -12.62
N LEU A 71 -5.04 0.08 -12.74
CA LEU A 71 -4.07 -0.54 -11.86
C LEU A 71 -3.17 0.57 -11.29
N GLU A 72 -3.26 0.74 -9.97
CA GLU A 72 -2.42 1.65 -9.18
C GLU A 72 -1.28 0.86 -8.55
N LEU A 73 -0.08 1.43 -8.55
CA LEU A 73 1.14 0.82 -8.03
C LEU A 73 1.68 1.68 -6.90
N GLN A 74 1.53 1.21 -5.66
CA GLN A 74 2.08 1.90 -4.51
C GLN A 74 3.24 1.10 -3.91
N THR A 75 4.42 1.73 -3.87
CA THR A 75 5.59 1.21 -3.15
C THR A 75 5.79 2.01 -1.86
N MET A 76 7.02 2.13 -1.35
CA MET A 76 7.32 2.79 -0.08
C MET A 76 8.32 3.93 -0.30
N ASP A 77 8.05 5.09 0.29
CA ASP A 77 9.05 6.15 0.46
C ASP A 77 9.76 5.99 1.81
N TYR A 78 10.97 6.51 1.91
CA TYR A 78 11.79 6.43 3.12
C TYR A 78 12.19 7.83 3.57
N HIS A 79 12.55 7.94 4.84
CA HIS A 79 13.14 9.15 5.39
C HIS A 79 14.59 9.33 4.93
N GLY A 80 15.11 10.55 5.09
CA GLY A 80 16.52 10.85 4.82
C GLY A 80 16.93 10.78 3.35
N THR A 81 18.13 10.25 3.11
CA THR A 81 18.71 10.14 1.77
C THR A 81 19.50 8.85 1.62
N TYR A 82 19.45 8.23 0.43
CA TYR A 82 20.29 7.08 0.11
C TYR A 82 21.70 7.47 -0.35
N LYS A 83 22.02 8.78 -0.37
CA LYS A 83 23.25 9.30 -0.99
C LYS A 83 24.53 8.63 -0.46
N HIS A 84 24.62 8.43 0.85
CA HIS A 84 25.83 7.86 1.47
C HIS A 84 26.00 6.38 1.10
N ALA A 85 24.94 5.59 1.24
CA ALA A 85 24.95 4.19 0.81
C ALA A 85 25.25 4.05 -0.69
N VAL A 86 24.59 4.84 -1.55
CA VAL A 86 24.83 4.81 -3.01
C VAL A 86 26.26 5.23 -3.35
N SER A 87 26.82 6.24 -2.69
CA SER A 87 28.22 6.64 -2.91
C SER A 87 29.17 5.52 -2.54
N ASN A 88 28.98 4.87 -1.40
CA ASN A 88 29.81 3.75 -0.97
C ASN A 88 29.74 2.57 -1.93
N LEU A 89 28.54 2.21 -2.40
CA LEU A 89 28.35 1.13 -3.37
C LEU A 89 29.01 1.47 -4.71
N ARG A 90 28.88 2.72 -5.18
CA ARG A 90 29.53 3.18 -6.41
C ARG A 90 31.05 3.20 -6.28
N ASP A 91 31.58 3.67 -5.16
CA ASP A 91 33.02 3.70 -4.91
C ASP A 91 33.58 2.29 -4.73
N GLY A 92 32.84 1.41 -4.06
CA GLY A 92 33.14 -0.01 -3.95
C GLY A 92 33.18 -0.69 -5.32
N LEU A 93 32.19 -0.43 -6.19
CA LEU A 93 32.17 -0.95 -7.56
C LEU A 93 33.37 -0.45 -8.37
N ARG A 94 33.71 0.84 -8.25
CA ARG A 94 34.86 1.44 -8.94
C ARG A 94 36.20 0.89 -8.45
N LEU A 95 36.34 0.58 -7.16
CA LEU A 95 37.60 0.11 -6.55
C LEU A 95 37.78 -1.42 -6.64
N HIS A 96 36.69 -2.16 -6.74
CA HIS A 96 36.66 -3.63 -6.74
C HIS A 96 35.89 -4.18 -7.94
N GLU A 97 36.08 -3.63 -9.15
CA GLU A 97 35.23 -3.94 -10.33
C GLU A 97 35.05 -5.44 -10.58
N GLU A 98 36.14 -6.22 -10.61
CA GLU A 98 36.11 -7.66 -10.86
C GLU A 98 35.66 -8.51 -9.66
N THR A 99 35.75 -7.96 -8.44
CA THR A 99 35.47 -8.67 -7.18
C THR A 99 34.35 -8.04 -6.37
N PHE A 100 33.55 -7.17 -7.00
CA PHE A 100 32.55 -6.34 -6.32
C PHE A 100 31.52 -7.17 -5.55
N PRO A 101 30.98 -8.29 -6.06
CA PRO A 101 30.03 -9.11 -5.30
C PRO A 101 30.62 -9.60 -3.97
N GLU A 102 31.89 -9.99 -3.95
CA GLU A 102 32.55 -10.49 -2.74
C GLU A 102 32.91 -9.35 -1.77
N ALA A 103 33.37 -8.22 -2.32
CA ALA A 103 33.61 -7.00 -1.53
C ALA A 103 32.31 -6.48 -0.90
N LEU A 104 31.19 -6.52 -1.63
CA LEU A 104 29.87 -6.15 -1.14
C LEU A 104 29.41 -7.09 -0.02
N ARG A 105 29.51 -8.40 -0.18
CA ARG A 105 29.16 -9.36 0.89
C ARG A 105 29.94 -9.08 2.17
N THR A 106 31.24 -8.84 2.04
CA THR A 106 32.12 -8.53 3.18
C THR A 106 31.73 -7.23 3.90
N ASN A 107 31.23 -6.23 3.15
CA ASN A 107 30.95 -4.89 3.66
C ASN A 107 29.46 -4.54 3.70
N LEU A 108 28.56 -5.51 3.55
CA LEU A 108 27.15 -5.29 3.23
C LEU A 108 26.48 -4.31 4.19
N SER A 109 26.54 -4.60 5.50
CA SER A 109 25.91 -3.78 6.53
C SER A 109 26.43 -2.34 6.56
N ARG A 110 27.71 -2.14 6.27
CA ARG A 110 28.35 -0.82 6.29
C ARG A 110 28.05 -0.03 5.02
N TRP A 111 28.15 -0.66 3.85
CA TRP A 111 28.01 0.04 2.57
C TRP A 111 26.55 0.30 2.22
N SER A 112 25.69 -0.71 2.32
CA SER A 112 24.28 -0.55 1.93
C SER A 112 23.43 0.09 3.03
N GLY A 113 23.87 0.03 4.30
CA GLY A 113 23.11 0.56 5.44
C GLY A 113 23.51 1.95 5.91
N GLN A 114 24.57 2.56 5.36
CA GLN A 114 25.07 3.84 5.91
C GLN A 114 24.04 4.95 5.77
N GLU A 115 23.58 5.44 6.93
CA GLU A 115 22.61 6.54 7.06
C GLU A 115 21.28 6.28 6.32
N VAL A 116 20.97 5.01 6.05
CA VAL A 116 19.66 4.62 5.54
C VAL A 116 18.66 4.64 6.70
N GLU A 117 17.66 5.50 6.59
CA GLU A 117 16.59 5.62 7.58
C GLU A 117 15.42 4.69 7.26
N GLY A 118 14.44 4.63 8.17
CA GLY A 118 13.28 3.76 8.04
C GLY A 118 12.23 4.23 7.01
N PRO A 119 11.25 3.36 6.70
CA PRO A 119 10.16 3.66 5.77
C PRO A 119 9.18 4.70 6.35
N ASN A 120 8.64 5.56 5.51
CA ASN A 120 7.71 6.62 5.87
C ASN A 120 6.25 6.14 5.78
N ILE A 121 5.97 5.08 6.55
CA ILE A 121 4.72 4.29 6.48
C ILE A 121 3.47 5.17 6.55
N ALA A 122 3.38 6.06 7.53
CA ALA A 122 2.20 6.87 7.76
C ALA A 122 1.90 7.84 6.60
N ASN A 123 2.93 8.33 5.91
CA ASN A 123 2.77 9.25 4.79
C ASN A 123 2.28 8.53 3.54
N VAL A 124 2.82 7.35 3.25
CA VAL A 124 2.32 6.48 2.17
C VAL A 124 0.87 6.11 2.44
N PHE A 125 0.55 5.63 3.65
CA PHE A 125 -0.82 5.30 4.01
C PHE A 125 -1.78 6.47 3.74
N LYS A 126 -1.52 7.66 4.28
CA LYS A 126 -2.42 8.83 4.12
C LYS A 126 -2.68 9.20 2.66
N ARG A 127 -1.63 9.22 1.82
CA ARG A 127 -1.76 9.58 0.40
C ARG A 127 -2.53 8.53 -0.38
N THR A 128 -2.14 7.26 -0.23
CA THR A 128 -2.74 6.17 -0.98
C THR A 128 -4.15 5.88 -0.51
N PHE A 129 -4.44 5.98 0.79
CA PHE A 129 -5.77 5.79 1.34
C PHE A 129 -6.80 6.75 0.72
N TYR A 130 -6.46 8.03 0.61
CA TYR A 130 -7.34 9.01 -0.05
C TYR A 130 -7.59 8.64 -1.52
N GLN A 131 -6.53 8.28 -2.25
CA GLN A 131 -6.63 7.86 -3.64
C GLN A 131 -7.50 6.61 -3.81
N MET A 132 -7.36 5.61 -2.93
CA MET A 132 -8.17 4.39 -2.92
C MET A 132 -9.66 4.72 -2.78
N LEU A 133 -10.03 5.53 -1.78
CA LEU A 133 -11.43 5.88 -1.55
C LEU A 133 -12.09 6.53 -2.77
N LEU A 134 -11.35 7.40 -3.46
CA LEU A 134 -11.85 8.11 -4.63
C LEU A 134 -11.88 7.20 -5.87
N LYS A 135 -10.76 6.53 -6.19
CA LYS A 135 -10.61 5.73 -7.41
C LYS A 135 -11.45 4.46 -7.40
N PHE A 136 -11.60 3.80 -6.24
CA PHE A 136 -12.43 2.59 -6.15
C PHE A 136 -13.92 2.86 -6.42
N ARG A 137 -14.41 4.05 -6.09
CA ARG A 137 -15.78 4.46 -6.42
C ARG A 137 -15.98 4.69 -7.92
N LEU A 138 -14.90 4.91 -8.70
CA LEU A 138 -15.00 5.00 -10.15
C LEU A 138 -15.34 3.64 -10.78
N ALA A 139 -15.11 2.52 -10.09
CA ALA A 139 -15.44 1.17 -10.55
C ALA A 139 -16.84 0.67 -10.12
N GLY A 140 -17.77 1.59 -9.87
CA GLY A 140 -19.14 1.29 -9.47
C GLY A 140 -20.12 1.05 -10.64
N GLU A 141 -21.39 0.78 -10.28
CA GLU A 141 -22.47 0.51 -11.22
C GLU A 141 -22.66 1.66 -12.23
N GLY A 142 -22.82 1.32 -13.51
CA GLY A 142 -22.97 2.29 -14.61
C GLY A 142 -21.64 2.91 -15.09
N SER A 143 -20.50 2.55 -14.50
CA SER A 143 -19.19 3.04 -14.95
C SER A 143 -18.66 2.29 -16.16
N ALA A 144 -17.94 3.00 -17.04
CA ALA A 144 -17.11 2.40 -18.08
C ALA A 144 -15.87 1.71 -17.50
N ALA A 145 -15.52 1.98 -16.24
CA ALA A 145 -14.46 1.27 -15.54
C ALA A 145 -14.89 -0.19 -15.27
N ALA A 146 -14.09 -1.14 -15.75
CA ALA A 146 -14.25 -2.56 -15.50
C ALA A 146 -13.89 -2.94 -14.07
N GLY A 147 -12.93 -2.24 -13.46
CA GLY A 147 -12.45 -2.50 -12.11
C GLY A 147 -11.26 -1.62 -11.76
N THR A 148 -10.90 -1.60 -10.49
CA THR A 148 -9.71 -0.90 -10.00
C THR A 148 -8.92 -1.81 -9.08
N VAL A 149 -7.60 -1.87 -9.28
CA VAL A 149 -6.69 -2.65 -8.45
C VAL A 149 -5.63 -1.72 -7.89
N LEU A 150 -5.39 -1.76 -6.58
CA LEU A 150 -4.20 -1.22 -5.97
C LEU A 150 -3.21 -2.37 -5.71
N ALA A 151 -2.08 -2.39 -6.40
CA ALA A 151 -1.01 -3.34 -6.14
C ALA A 151 0.00 -2.76 -5.15
N ILE A 152 0.20 -3.48 -4.04
CA ILE A 152 1.15 -3.13 -2.98
C ILE A 152 1.98 -4.34 -2.55
N PRO A 153 3.25 -4.13 -2.13
CA PRO A 153 4.03 -5.18 -1.49
C PRO A 153 3.39 -5.66 -0.17
N GLN A 154 3.63 -6.92 0.19
CA GLN A 154 3.21 -7.52 1.47
C GLN A 154 3.66 -6.68 2.67
N SER A 155 4.91 -6.19 2.65
CA SER A 155 5.44 -5.34 3.73
C SER A 155 4.67 -4.02 3.91
N VAL A 156 4.14 -3.45 2.81
CA VAL A 156 3.30 -2.24 2.87
C VAL A 156 1.94 -2.59 3.47
N TRP A 157 1.31 -3.67 3.01
CA TRP A 157 0.04 -4.14 3.57
C TRP A 157 0.13 -4.44 5.07
N ASP A 158 1.20 -5.11 5.51
CA ASP A 158 1.44 -5.44 6.91
C ASP A 158 1.63 -4.17 7.75
N SER A 159 2.35 -3.18 7.21
CA SER A 159 2.55 -1.89 7.87
C SER A 159 1.27 -1.06 8.00
N TRP A 160 0.26 -1.33 7.17
CA TRP A 160 -1.03 -0.64 7.19
C TRP A 160 -2.00 -1.19 8.23
N GLN A 161 -1.77 -2.39 8.77
CA GLN A 161 -2.68 -3.01 9.74
C GLN A 161 -3.02 -2.10 10.93
N PRO A 162 -2.06 -1.41 11.60
CA PRO A 162 -2.39 -0.52 12.72
C PRO A 162 -3.25 0.68 12.31
N PHE A 163 -3.16 1.14 11.06
CA PHE A 163 -3.96 2.27 10.54
C PHE A 163 -5.38 1.85 10.14
N LEU A 164 -5.64 0.55 10.07
CA LEU A 164 -6.94 -0.04 9.74
C LEU A 164 -7.56 -0.79 10.92
N GLY A 165 -6.94 -0.77 12.10
CA GLY A 165 -7.45 -1.50 13.27
C GLY A 165 -7.21 -3.01 13.19
N ALA A 166 -6.23 -3.44 12.39
CA ALA A 166 -5.88 -4.83 12.14
C ALA A 166 -7.09 -5.70 11.74
N PRO A 167 -7.76 -5.36 10.63
CA PRO A 167 -8.99 -6.06 10.24
C PRO A 167 -8.70 -7.52 9.92
N GLU A 168 -9.57 -8.41 10.40
CA GLU A 168 -9.48 -9.81 10.02
C GLU A 168 -9.87 -10.00 8.54
N LEU A 169 -9.18 -10.92 7.86
CA LEU A 169 -9.50 -11.30 6.49
C LEU A 169 -10.18 -12.67 6.48
N GLU A 170 -11.20 -12.82 5.64
CA GLU A 170 -11.84 -14.10 5.36
C GLU A 170 -11.75 -14.44 3.87
N ASP A 171 -11.71 -15.73 3.55
CA ASP A 171 -11.66 -16.19 2.16
C ASP A 171 -13.03 -15.99 1.50
N GLU A 172 -13.02 -15.39 0.31
CA GLU A 172 -14.22 -15.20 -0.51
C GLU A 172 -14.25 -16.17 -1.69
N ALA A 173 -13.10 -16.33 -2.35
CA ALA A 173 -12.89 -17.24 -3.47
C ALA A 173 -11.40 -17.64 -3.53
N PRO A 174 -11.00 -18.65 -4.34
CA PRO A 174 -9.59 -19.01 -4.47
C PRO A 174 -8.71 -17.81 -4.83
N GLY A 175 -7.75 -17.47 -3.96
CA GLY A 175 -6.86 -16.33 -4.14
C GLY A 175 -7.47 -14.95 -3.87
N VAL A 176 -8.75 -14.87 -3.47
CA VAL A 176 -9.47 -13.63 -3.16
C VAL A 176 -9.98 -13.65 -1.73
N LYS A 177 -9.53 -12.69 -0.94
CA LYS A 177 -9.96 -12.42 0.43
C LYS A 177 -10.91 -11.24 0.47
N ARG A 178 -11.60 -11.07 1.60
CA ARG A 178 -12.38 -9.87 1.92
C ARG A 178 -12.18 -9.50 3.39
N LEU A 179 -12.41 -8.24 3.74
CA LEU A 179 -12.46 -7.82 5.14
C LEU A 179 -13.63 -8.55 5.83
N ARG A 180 -13.38 -9.16 6.98
CA ARG A 180 -14.40 -9.82 7.79
C ARG A 180 -15.46 -8.80 8.18
N VAL A 181 -16.71 -9.22 8.12
CA VAL A 181 -17.86 -8.37 8.41
C VAL A 181 -18.65 -8.95 9.57
N GLU A 182 -19.12 -8.10 10.48
CA GLU A 182 -20.10 -8.51 11.47
C GLU A 182 -21.42 -8.92 10.79
N PRO A 183 -22.11 -9.98 11.24
CA PRO A 183 -23.34 -10.48 10.63
C PRO A 183 -24.48 -9.45 10.54
N SER A 184 -24.47 -8.44 11.40
CA SER A 184 -25.47 -7.34 11.46
C SER A 184 -25.23 -6.23 10.43
N THR A 185 -24.10 -6.26 9.73
CA THR A 185 -23.74 -5.19 8.78
C THR A 185 -24.55 -5.31 7.50
N PRO A 186 -25.15 -4.21 7.00
CA PRO A 186 -25.87 -4.22 5.74
C PRO A 186 -25.01 -4.72 4.57
N PRO A 187 -25.61 -5.42 3.59
CA PRO A 187 -24.91 -5.73 2.35
C PRO A 187 -24.57 -4.44 1.60
N GLU A 188 -23.33 -4.35 1.12
CA GLU A 188 -22.86 -3.21 0.34
C GLU A 188 -23.00 -3.49 -1.16
N GLN A 189 -23.03 -2.42 -1.95
CA GLN A 189 -22.99 -2.57 -3.40
C GLN A 189 -21.67 -3.22 -3.81
N PRO A 190 -21.71 -4.22 -4.69
CA PRO A 190 -20.50 -4.87 -5.18
C PRO A 190 -19.71 -3.88 -6.04
N LEU A 191 -18.53 -3.49 -5.57
CA LEU A 191 -17.53 -2.77 -6.36
C LEU A 191 -16.47 -3.74 -6.84
N ASN A 192 -16.05 -3.60 -8.11
CA ASN A 192 -14.95 -4.39 -8.65
C ASN A 192 -13.60 -3.77 -8.29
N ALA A 193 -13.36 -3.61 -6.98
CA ALA A 193 -12.20 -2.93 -6.41
C ALA A 193 -11.38 -3.88 -5.53
N TYR A 194 -10.07 -3.95 -5.78
CA TYR A 194 -9.18 -4.88 -5.08
C TYR A 194 -7.88 -4.23 -4.63
N VAL A 195 -7.32 -4.76 -3.56
CA VAL A 195 -5.90 -4.63 -3.23
C VAL A 195 -5.22 -5.94 -3.65
N CYS A 196 -4.24 -5.86 -4.55
CA CYS A 196 -3.37 -6.96 -4.92
C CYS A 196 -2.14 -6.92 -4.02
N VAL A 197 -2.01 -7.90 -3.13
CA VAL A 197 -0.84 -8.03 -2.26
C VAL A 197 0.16 -8.94 -2.95
N PHE A 198 1.35 -8.42 -3.23
CA PHE A 198 2.42 -9.16 -3.89
C PHE A 198 3.72 -9.15 -3.08
N ASP A 199 4.64 -10.03 -3.43
CA ASP A 199 6.01 -10.04 -2.90
C ASP A 199 7.00 -10.40 -4.01
N LEU A 200 8.29 -10.30 -3.73
CA LEU A 200 9.35 -10.77 -4.62
C LEU A 200 9.80 -12.18 -4.20
N GLU A 201 9.99 -13.07 -5.17
CA GLU A 201 10.54 -14.40 -4.90
C GLU A 201 12.04 -14.30 -4.60
N ALA A 202 12.36 -14.11 -3.32
CA ALA A 202 13.74 -13.92 -2.85
C ALA A 202 14.64 -15.15 -3.07
N THR A 203 14.05 -16.33 -3.18
CA THR A 203 14.75 -17.61 -3.41
C THR A 203 14.98 -17.93 -4.88
N ASN A 204 14.52 -17.09 -5.81
CA ASN A 204 14.74 -17.31 -7.23
C ASN A 204 16.19 -17.02 -7.62
N GLU A 205 16.81 -17.91 -8.40
CA GLU A 205 18.18 -17.75 -8.89
C GLU A 205 18.30 -16.76 -10.07
N ALA A 206 17.18 -16.28 -10.62
CA ALA A 206 17.18 -15.26 -11.65
C ALA A 206 17.81 -13.95 -11.15
N ALA A 207 18.50 -13.25 -12.04
CA ALA A 207 19.14 -11.97 -11.73
C ALA A 207 18.16 -10.89 -11.22
N VAL A 208 16.86 -11.01 -11.58
CA VAL A 208 15.77 -10.18 -11.07
C VAL A 208 14.73 -11.12 -10.48
N SER A 209 14.46 -10.97 -9.18
CA SER A 209 13.42 -11.76 -8.50
C SER A 209 12.05 -11.49 -9.12
N PRO A 210 11.31 -12.52 -9.57
CA PRO A 210 9.99 -12.33 -10.15
C PRO A 210 8.99 -11.89 -9.08
N VAL A 211 8.01 -11.09 -9.50
CA VAL A 211 6.87 -10.71 -8.68
C VAL A 211 5.93 -11.90 -8.51
N GLN A 212 5.56 -12.18 -7.27
CA GLN A 212 4.55 -13.17 -6.92
C GLN A 212 3.33 -12.53 -6.29
N ILE A 213 2.17 -12.79 -6.87
CA ILE A 213 0.89 -12.41 -6.27
C ILE A 213 0.61 -13.37 -5.11
N LYS A 214 0.44 -12.83 -3.90
CA LYS A 214 0.09 -13.63 -2.72
C LYS A 214 -1.42 -13.83 -2.64
N HIS A 215 -2.19 -12.76 -2.78
CA HIS A 215 -3.65 -12.78 -2.83
C HIS A 215 -4.20 -11.42 -3.27
N PHE A 216 -5.48 -11.42 -3.65
CA PHE A 216 -6.27 -10.21 -3.78
C PHE A 216 -7.15 -10.03 -2.54
N ILE A 217 -7.46 -8.80 -2.19
CA ILE A 217 -8.41 -8.44 -1.14
C ILE A 217 -9.47 -7.59 -1.80
N ARG A 218 -10.73 -8.04 -1.85
CA ARG A 218 -11.83 -7.18 -2.29
C ARG A 218 -12.07 -6.12 -1.21
N ILE A 219 -12.05 -4.86 -1.62
CA ILE A 219 -12.19 -3.72 -0.72
C ILE A 219 -13.45 -2.92 -1.06
N SER A 220 -14.10 -2.46 0.00
CA SER A 220 -15.17 -1.47 -0.05
C SER A 220 -14.66 -0.15 0.56
N PRO A 221 -14.79 0.99 -0.14
CA PRO A 221 -14.44 2.31 0.40
C PRO A 221 -15.16 2.62 1.72
N GLU A 222 -16.41 2.19 1.86
CA GLU A 222 -17.23 2.41 3.05
C GLU A 222 -16.62 1.70 4.26
N ARG A 223 -16.22 0.43 4.09
CA ARG A 223 -15.58 -0.36 5.15
C ARG A 223 -14.21 0.15 5.51
N LEU A 224 -13.42 0.47 4.49
CA LEU A 224 -12.08 1.00 4.69
C LEU A 224 -12.13 2.32 5.49
N THR A 225 -13.11 3.17 5.19
CA THR A 225 -13.39 4.40 5.94
C THR A 225 -13.80 4.11 7.38
N ARG A 226 -14.72 3.16 7.60
CA ARG A 226 -15.17 2.77 8.94
C ARG A 226 -14.00 2.28 9.82
N HIS A 227 -13.18 1.37 9.29
CA HIS A 227 -12.00 0.87 10.00
C HIS A 227 -11.05 2.02 10.40
N ALA A 228 -10.68 2.87 9.43
CA ALA A 228 -9.69 3.92 9.67
C ALA A 228 -10.19 5.08 10.54
N PHE A 229 -11.47 5.44 10.45
CA PHE A 229 -12.01 6.66 11.08
C PHE A 229 -13.07 6.42 12.16
N THR A 230 -13.48 5.18 12.41
CA THR A 230 -14.39 4.84 13.51
C THR A 230 -13.70 3.87 14.47
N GLU A 231 -13.32 2.69 13.99
CA GLU A 231 -12.82 1.63 14.85
C GLU A 231 -11.43 1.95 15.43
N VAL A 232 -10.49 2.44 14.60
CA VAL A 232 -9.16 2.85 15.08
C VAL A 232 -9.26 3.94 16.16
N PRO A 233 -9.99 5.06 15.96
CA PRO A 233 -10.20 6.04 17.02
C PRO A 233 -10.84 5.48 18.29
N GLU A 234 -11.84 4.59 18.17
CA GLU A 234 -12.47 3.95 19.33
C GLU A 234 -11.47 3.12 20.15
N HIS A 235 -10.63 2.31 19.48
CA HIS A 235 -9.56 1.57 20.12
C HIS A 235 -8.53 2.47 20.81
N ILE A 236 -8.13 3.58 20.17
CA ILE A 236 -7.23 4.57 20.76
C ILE A 236 -7.84 5.18 22.02
N LEU A 237 -9.11 5.58 21.97
CA LEU A 237 -9.80 6.17 23.12
C LEU A 237 -9.91 5.18 24.29
N TYR A 238 -10.22 3.92 24.00
CA TYR A 238 -10.24 2.86 25.02
C TYR A 238 -8.87 2.70 25.68
N ALA A 239 -7.79 2.57 24.90
CA ALA A 239 -6.43 2.39 25.41
C ALA A 239 -5.96 3.58 26.28
N ILE A 240 -6.30 4.82 25.89
CA ILE A 240 -6.00 6.02 26.67
C ILE A 240 -6.69 6.00 28.04
N GLN A 241 -7.86 5.38 28.14
CA GLN A 241 -8.64 5.28 29.38
C GLN A 241 -8.18 4.16 30.30
N THR A 242 -7.66 3.05 29.76
CA THR A 242 -7.41 1.81 30.51
C THR A 242 -5.93 1.49 30.77
N GLU A 243 -5.02 1.87 29.88
CA GLU A 243 -3.62 1.37 29.90
C GLU A 243 -2.59 2.49 30.13
N ASP A 244 -2.67 3.58 29.35
CA ASP A 244 -1.70 4.66 29.39
C ASP A 244 -2.37 6.01 29.18
N SER A 245 -2.63 6.73 30.28
CA SER A 245 -3.22 8.06 30.15
C SER A 245 -2.21 9.04 29.55
N VAL A 246 -2.59 9.71 28.46
CA VAL A 246 -1.83 10.84 27.88
C VAL A 246 -1.45 11.87 28.96
N LEU A 247 -2.31 12.04 29.97
CA LEU A 247 -2.08 12.90 31.13
C LEU A 247 -0.89 12.46 31.98
N ALA A 248 -0.65 11.16 32.17
CA ALA A 248 0.51 10.63 32.89
C ALA A 248 1.81 10.95 32.14
N THR A 249 1.84 10.73 30.83
CA THR A 249 2.98 11.08 29.97
C THR A 249 3.24 12.59 29.97
N ILE A 250 2.19 13.42 29.91
CA ILE A 250 2.32 14.88 30.02
C ILE A 250 2.92 15.27 31.37
N LYS A 251 2.40 14.74 32.48
CA LYS A 251 2.94 15.01 33.84
C LYS A 251 4.40 14.59 33.96
N GLN A 252 4.76 13.42 33.43
CA GLN A 252 6.15 12.94 33.44
C GLN A 252 7.07 13.88 32.64
N ARG A 253 6.64 14.34 31.46
CA ARG A 253 7.41 15.31 30.66
C ARG A 253 7.54 16.66 31.37
N LEU A 254 6.45 17.18 31.93
CA LEU A 254 6.46 18.43 32.72
C LEU A 254 7.39 18.33 33.94
N GLY A 255 7.43 17.17 34.61
CA GLY A 255 8.31 16.89 35.74
C GLY A 255 9.81 16.95 35.43
N LYS A 256 10.21 16.97 34.15
CA LYS A 256 11.60 17.22 33.75
C LYS A 256 12.04 18.67 33.96
N TRP A 257 11.10 19.62 33.89
CA TRP A 257 11.39 21.07 33.98
C TRP A 257 10.73 21.73 35.19
N TRP A 258 9.65 21.16 35.71
CA TRP A 258 8.90 21.71 36.84
C TRP A 258 8.76 20.67 37.96
N PRO A 259 9.56 20.81 39.06
CA PRO A 259 9.60 19.85 40.17
C PRO A 259 8.25 19.56 40.84
N ALA A 260 7.27 20.47 40.77
CA ALA A 260 5.93 20.27 41.32
C ALA A 260 5.18 19.07 40.68
N PHE A 261 5.59 18.65 39.48
CA PHE A 261 5.03 17.50 38.76
C PHE A 261 5.81 16.20 38.96
N GLN A 262 6.93 16.21 39.69
CA GLN A 262 7.59 14.98 40.10
C GLN A 262 6.74 14.31 41.19
N VAL A 263 6.27 13.10 40.90
CA VAL A 263 5.40 12.32 41.79
C VAL A 263 6.01 12.28 43.20
N ARG A 264 5.33 12.87 44.19
CA ARG A 264 5.61 12.57 45.61
C ARG A 264 5.33 11.08 45.77
N GLY A 265 6.38 10.27 45.86
CA GLY A 265 6.29 8.82 45.95
C GLY A 265 5.20 8.42 46.95
N SER A 266 4.20 7.69 46.45
CA SER A 266 3.19 7.05 47.27
C SER A 266 3.91 6.25 48.35
N LYS A 267 3.81 6.70 49.61
CA LYS A 267 4.10 5.86 50.78
C LYS A 267 3.05 4.75 50.74
N ARG A 268 3.34 3.69 49.98
CA ARG A 268 2.67 2.40 50.11
C ARG A 268 2.97 1.96 51.54
N SER A 269 1.98 2.14 52.41
CA SER A 269 2.01 1.73 53.81
C SER A 269 2.38 0.25 53.86
N ARG A 270 3.65 -0.05 54.20
CA ARG A 270 4.02 -1.34 54.76
C ARG A 270 3.36 -1.41 56.13
N ARG A 271 2.10 -1.82 56.16
CA ARG A 271 1.45 -2.29 57.39
C ARG A 271 2.15 -3.58 57.76
N ARG A 272 3.16 -3.45 58.61
CA ARG A 272 3.82 -4.55 59.31
C ARG A 272 2.73 -5.18 60.18
N THR A 273 2.26 -6.37 59.82
CA THR A 273 1.51 -7.23 60.74
C THR A 273 2.48 -7.67 61.83
N GLU A 274 2.45 -6.97 62.96
CA GLU A 274 2.98 -7.49 64.20
C GLU A 274 2.04 -8.60 64.68
N ASN A 275 2.53 -9.84 64.68
CA ASN A 275 1.95 -10.92 65.46
C ASN A 275 2.13 -10.59 66.95
N PRO A 276 1.06 -10.55 67.77
CA PRO A 276 1.24 -10.67 69.20
C PRO A 276 1.49 -12.14 69.55
N LYS A 277 2.61 -12.38 70.21
CA LYS A 277 2.84 -13.60 71.01
C LYS A 277 1.90 -13.55 72.22
N THR A 278 1.02 -14.54 72.32
CA THR A 278 0.79 -15.46 73.47
C THR A 278 -0.38 -16.36 73.14
#